data_AF-A0A820D8Q8-F1
#
_entry.id   AF-A0A820D8Q8-F1
#
_cell.length_a   1.000
_cell.length_b   1.000
_cell.length_c   1.000
_cell.angle_alpha   90.00
_cell.angle_beta   90.00
_cell.angle_gamma   90.00
#
_symmetry.space_group_name_H-M   'P 1'
#
loop_
_entity.id
_entity.type
_entity.pdbx_description
1 polymer ?
#
loop_
_entity_poly.entity_id
_entity_poly.type
_entity_poly.pdbx_seq_one_letter_code
_entity_poly.pdbx_strand_id
1 'polypeptide(L)'
;LDAGRLPIWSKTPAPSIAKSYWKLKDDAMMKDVLLAVRADEATHRQVNHKLADAGCDAPNPFLTREKEERDPPDEKEQDEIDTANKK
;
A
#
# COMPACT_ATOMS: atom_id res chain seq x y z
N LEU A 1 15.65 -18.36 6.53
CA LEU A 1 14.60 -19.36 6.80
C LEU A 1 14.98 -20.72 6.25
N ASP A 2 15.23 -20.82 4.95
CA ASP A 2 15.46 -22.11 4.27
C ASP A 2 16.73 -22.84 4.75
N ALA A 3 17.73 -22.11 5.24
CA ALA A 3 18.92 -22.69 5.88
C ALA A 3 18.69 -23.18 7.33
N GLY A 4 17.46 -23.19 7.84
CA GLY A 4 17.11 -23.71 9.17
C GLY A 4 17.55 -22.85 10.36
N ARG A 5 18.23 -21.72 10.15
CA ARG A 5 18.79 -20.87 11.23
C ARG A 5 17.75 -20.11 12.08
N LEU A 6 16.51 -20.02 11.60
CA LEU A 6 15.41 -19.35 12.29
C LEU A 6 14.21 -20.31 12.37
N PRO A 7 14.30 -21.33 13.24
CA PRO A 7 13.31 -22.41 13.27
C PRO A 7 11.93 -21.94 13.75
N ILE A 8 11.87 -20.96 14.66
CA ILE A 8 10.61 -20.39 15.13
C ILE A 8 9.84 -19.80 13.96
N TRP A 9 10.46 -18.88 13.22
CA TRP A 9 9.82 -18.16 12.12
C TRP A 9 9.44 -19.05 10.94
N SER A 10 10.11 -20.20 10.76
CA SER A 10 9.71 -21.18 9.74
C SER A 10 8.34 -21.82 10.01
N LYS A 11 7.86 -21.78 11.26
CA LYS A 11 6.58 -22.36 11.70
C LYS A 11 5.60 -21.31 12.22
N THR A 12 5.97 -20.03 12.21
CA THR A 12 5.11 -18.95 12.68
C THR A 12 4.08 -18.60 11.59
N PRO A 13 2.77 -18.62 11.89
CA PRO A 13 1.76 -18.13 10.97
C PRO A 13 1.89 -16.61 10.79
N ALA A 14 1.50 -16.10 9.62
CA ALA A 14 1.50 -14.66 9.36
C ALA A 14 0.53 -13.93 10.31
N PRO A 15 0.90 -12.74 10.84
CA PRO A 15 -0.01 -11.90 11.62
C PRO A 15 -1.26 -11.51 10.82
N SER A 16 -2.39 -11.34 11.48
CA SER A 16 -3.66 -10.95 10.83
C SER A 16 -3.54 -9.65 10.04
N ILE A 17 -2.87 -8.64 10.61
CA ILE A 17 -2.61 -7.36 9.94
C ILE A 17 -1.84 -7.54 8.61
N ALA A 18 -0.85 -8.43 8.58
CA ALA A 18 -0.06 -8.71 7.39
C ALA A 18 -0.91 -9.43 6.31
N LYS A 19 -1.73 -10.40 6.74
CA LYS A 19 -2.65 -11.10 5.84
C LYS A 19 -3.63 -10.13 5.19
N SER A 20 -4.25 -9.26 5.98
CA SER A 20 -5.19 -8.26 5.47
C SER A 20 -4.52 -7.23 4.56
N TYR A 21 -3.34 -6.72 4.94
CA TYR A 21 -2.65 -5.67 4.19
C TYR A 21 -2.17 -6.16 2.81
N TRP A 22 -1.45 -7.27 2.75
CA TRP A 22 -0.94 -7.84 1.49
C TRP A 22 -1.92 -8.82 0.82
N LYS A 23 -3.16 -8.96 1.34
CA LYS A 23 -4.18 -9.91 0.87
C LYS A 23 -3.63 -11.35 0.74
N LEU A 24 -2.87 -11.79 1.74
CA LEU A 24 -2.31 -13.13 1.78
C LEU A 24 -3.40 -14.16 2.11
N LYS A 25 -3.15 -15.43 1.77
CA LYS A 25 -4.04 -16.54 2.11
C LYS A 25 -4.15 -16.72 3.64
N ASP A 26 -5.25 -17.35 4.08
CA ASP A 26 -5.49 -17.61 5.50
C ASP A 26 -4.45 -18.55 6.13
N ASP A 27 -3.83 -19.41 5.34
CA ASP A 27 -2.75 -20.33 5.76
C ASP A 27 -1.34 -19.74 5.58
N ALA A 28 -1.23 -18.45 5.23
CA ALA A 28 0.05 -17.79 5.03
C ALA A 28 0.94 -17.81 6.29
N MET A 29 2.24 -17.98 6.06
CA MET A 29 3.28 -18.13 7.06
C MET A 29 4.18 -16.88 7.10
N MET A 30 5.02 -16.77 8.13
CA MET A 30 5.97 -15.66 8.25
C MET A 30 6.91 -15.54 7.04
N LYS A 31 7.18 -16.64 6.33
CA LYS A 31 7.93 -16.63 5.07
C LYS A 31 7.24 -15.78 4.00
N ASP A 32 5.92 -15.89 3.87
CA ASP A 32 5.14 -15.17 2.85
C ASP A 32 5.15 -13.67 3.16
N VAL A 33 5.06 -13.30 4.43
CA VAL A 33 5.21 -11.91 4.89
C VAL A 33 6.58 -11.36 4.51
N LEU A 34 7.67 -12.09 4.77
CA LEU A 34 9.01 -11.65 4.39
C LEU A 34 9.17 -11.50 2.88
N LEU A 35 8.52 -12.34 2.08
CA LEU A 35 8.53 -12.23 0.62
C LEU A 35 7.77 -10.99 0.14
N ALA A 36 6.63 -10.68 0.76
CA ALA A 36 5.86 -9.47 0.48
C ALA A 36 6.66 -8.21 0.82
N VAL A 37 7.23 -8.13 2.02
CA VAL A 37 8.12 -7.03 2.44
C VAL A 37 9.29 -6.88 1.47
N ARG A 38 9.93 -7.99 1.06
CA ARG A 38 11.03 -7.96 0.09
C ARG A 38 10.60 -7.37 -1.26
N ALA A 39 9.38 -7.62 -1.70
CA ALA A 39 8.84 -7.05 -2.92
C ALA A 39 8.63 -5.53 -2.78
N ASP A 40 8.07 -5.08 -1.65
CA ASP A 40 7.89 -3.65 -1.37
C ASP A 40 9.23 -2.91 -1.34
N GLU A 41 10.25 -3.46 -0.68
CA GLU A 41 11.59 -2.85 -0.65
C GLU A 41 12.27 -2.81 -2.02
N ALA A 42 11.97 -3.76 -2.91
CA ALA A 42 12.42 -3.70 -4.29
C ALA A 42 11.75 -2.55 -5.07
N THR A 43 10.46 -2.32 -4.82
CA THR A 43 9.71 -1.19 -5.37
C THR A 43 10.21 0.15 -4.81
N HIS A 44 10.42 0.25 -3.50
CA HIS A 44 11.03 1.43 -2.87
C HIS A 44 12.39 1.75 -3.48
N ARG A 45 13.24 0.73 -3.65
CA ARG A 45 14.52 0.89 -4.34
C ARG A 45 14.30 1.50 -5.73
N GLN A 46 13.42 0.91 -6.54
CA GLN A 46 13.16 1.42 -7.89
C GLN A 46 12.64 2.86 -7.90
N VAL A 47 11.67 3.18 -7.03
CA VAL A 47 11.10 4.53 -6.90
C VAL A 47 12.19 5.52 -6.52
N ASN A 48 12.95 5.24 -5.46
CA ASN A 48 13.96 6.17 -4.96
C ASN A 48 15.09 6.39 -5.95
N HIS A 49 15.56 5.33 -6.63
CA HIS A 49 16.55 5.48 -7.70
C HIS A 49 16.01 6.34 -8.85
N LYS A 50 14.75 6.16 -9.26
CA LYS A 50 14.13 6.99 -10.30
C LYS A 50 13.93 8.43 -9.89
N LEU A 51 13.60 8.70 -8.63
CA LEU A 51 13.48 10.06 -8.12
C LEU A 51 14.86 10.73 -7.99
N ALA A 52 15.91 9.99 -7.64
CA ALA A 52 17.28 10.50 -7.60
C ALA A 52 17.83 10.85 -9.00
N ASP A 53 17.44 10.07 -10.02
CA ASP A 53 17.78 10.35 -11.42
C ASP A 53 16.95 11.51 -12.01
N ALA A 54 15.82 11.85 -11.39
CA ALA A 54 14.92 12.89 -11.85
C ALA A 54 15.41 14.29 -11.44
N GLY A 55 15.15 15.29 -12.29
CA GLY A 55 15.42 16.69 -11.95
C GLY A 55 14.45 17.22 -10.90
N CYS A 56 14.84 18.27 -10.17
CA CYS A 56 14.05 18.84 -9.06
C CYS A 56 12.61 19.21 -9.44
N ASP A 57 12.40 19.68 -10.68
CA ASP A 57 11.08 20.10 -11.19
C ASP A 57 10.40 19.03 -12.04
N ALA A 58 10.98 17.82 -12.12
CA ALA A 58 10.40 16.74 -12.89
C ALA A 58 9.13 16.22 -12.20
N PRO A 59 8.03 15.98 -12.94
CA PRO A 59 6.83 15.39 -12.36
C PRO A 59 7.13 13.98 -11.85
N ASN A 60 6.53 13.58 -10.74
CA ASN A 60 6.70 12.22 -10.21
C ASN A 60 6.19 11.19 -11.24
N PRO A 61 7.08 10.34 -11.79
CA PRO A 61 6.73 9.41 -12.87
C PRO A 61 5.84 8.25 -12.42
N PHE A 62 5.63 8.09 -11.11
CA PHE A 62 4.79 7.03 -10.52
C PHE A 62 3.40 7.53 -10.11
N LEU A 63 3.10 8.82 -10.26
CA LEU A 63 1.74 9.32 -10.06
C LEU A 63 0.87 8.87 -11.24
N THR A 64 0.04 7.87 -11.03
CA THR A 64 -1.10 7.57 -11.90
C THR A 64 -2.23 8.52 -11.52
N ARG A 65 -2.69 9.38 -12.45
CA ARG A 65 -3.95 10.11 -12.30
C ARG A 65 -5.10 9.11 -12.50
N GLU A 66 -5.33 8.26 -11.51
CA GLU A 66 -6.65 7.67 -11.36
C GLU A 66 -7.58 8.84 -11.04
N LYS A 67 -8.61 9.03 -11.87
CA LYS A 67 -9.65 10.01 -11.57
C LYS A 67 -10.25 9.59 -10.24
N GLU A 68 -10.29 10.52 -9.28
CA GLU A 68 -11.22 10.43 -8.18
C GLU A 68 -12.63 10.33 -8.77
N GLU A 69 -13.14 9.13 -9.01
CA GLU A 69 -14.56 8.88 -8.82
C GLU A 69 -14.75 8.94 -7.31
N ARG A 70 -14.84 10.17 -6.77
CA ARG A 70 -15.43 10.37 -5.45
C ARG A 70 -16.83 9.79 -5.55
N ASP A 71 -17.16 8.85 -4.68
CA ASP A 71 -18.54 8.44 -4.49
C ASP A 71 -19.39 9.72 -4.32
N PRO A 72 -20.60 9.76 -4.92
CA PRO A 72 -21.48 10.91 -4.74
C PRO A 72 -21.61 11.19 -3.23
N PRO A 73 -21.54 12.47 -2.81
CA PRO A 73 -21.68 12.80 -1.39
C PRO A 73 -22.98 12.21 -0.85
N ASP A 74 -22.94 11.71 0.39
CA ASP A 74 -24.17 11.29 1.07
C ASP A 74 -25.16 12.48 1.10
N GLU A 75 -26.46 12.21 1.03
CA GLU A 75 -27.52 13.26 0.96
C GLU A 75 -27.35 14.35 2.03
N LYS A 76 -26.84 13.98 3.21
CA LYS A 76 -26.57 14.90 4.33
C LYS A 76 -25.42 15.86 4.07
N GLU A 77 -24.39 15.39 3.36
CA GLU A 77 -23.23 16.20 2.98
C GLU A 77 -23.62 17.16 1.84
N GLN A 78 -24.48 16.73 0.92
CA GLN A 78 -25.03 17.59 -0.13
C GLN A 78 -25.92 18.70 0.45
N ASP A 79 -26.77 18.40 1.43
CA ASP A 79 -27.61 19.39 2.12
C ASP A 79 -26.77 20.46 2.84
N GLU A 80 -25.64 20.07 3.45
CA GLU A 80 -24.70 21.00 4.09
C GLU A 80 -24.01 21.92 3.06
N ILE A 81 -23.58 21.36 1.92
CA ILE A 81 -22.96 22.12 0.83
C ILE A 81 -23.95 23.11 0.21
N ASP A 82 -25.19 22.68 -0.02
CA ASP A 82 -26.24 23.51 -0.61
C ASP A 82 -26.68 24.63 0.33
N THR A 83 -26.66 24.36 1.64
CA THR A 83 -26.92 25.37 2.67
C THR A 83 -25.77 26.39 2.75
N ALA A 84 -24.52 25.94 2.62
CA ALA A 84 -23.34 26.81 2.63
C ALA A 84 -23.26 27.75 1.41
N ASN A 85 -23.67 27.27 0.23
CA ASN A 85 -23.64 28.04 -1.02
C ASN A 85 -24.82 29.01 -1.20
N LYS A 86 -25.79 28.99 -0.27
CA LYS A 86 -26.99 29.86 -0.29
C LYS A 86 -26.83 31.15 0.53
N LYS A 87 -25.63 31.41 1.06
CA LYS A 87 -25.23 32.69 1.67
C LYS A 87 -24.29 33.46 0.74
#